data_AF-H1Y2V2-F1
#
_entry.id   AF-H1Y2V2-F1
#
_cell.length_a   1.000
_cell.length_b   1.000
_cell.length_c   1.000
_cell.angle_alpha   90.00
_cell.angle_beta   90.00
_cell.angle_gamma   90.00
#
_symmetry.space_group_name_H-M   'P 1'
#
loop_
_entity.id
_entity.type
_entity.pdbx_description
1 polymer ?
#
loop_
_entity_poly.entity_id
_entity_poly.type
_entity_poly.pdbx_seq_one_letter_code
_entity_poly.pdbx_strand_id
1 'polypeptide(L)' 'MEPIKKEKTFDAVKMMRGIRDKISVETQNMTFAELKEYIQNQIKDSKLETLKK' A
#
# COMPACT_ATOMS: atom_id res chain seq x y z
N MET A 1 2.52 -37.92 15.21
CA MET A 1 1.55 -37.26 14.31
C MET A 1 2.15 -35.91 13.92
N GLU A 2 2.69 -35.82 12.71
CA GLU A 2 3.32 -34.60 12.23
C GLU A 2 2.22 -33.58 11.85
N PRO A 3 2.31 -32.32 12.27
CA PRO A 3 1.28 -31.34 11.94
C PRO A 3 1.36 -31.03 10.45
N ILE A 4 0.23 -31.24 9.76
CA ILE A 4 0.01 -30.81 8.38
C ILE A 4 0.22 -29.29 8.35
N LYS A 5 1.37 -28.83 7.86
CA LYS A 5 1.67 -27.42 7.65
C LYS A 5 0.71 -26.91 6.57
N LYS A 6 -0.43 -26.37 7.00
CA LYS A 6 -1.28 -25.53 6.15
C LYS A 6 -0.47 -24.27 5.84
N GLU A 7 0.26 -24.28 4.73
CA GLU A 7 0.87 -23.07 4.21
C GLU A 7 -0.24 -22.03 4.07
N LYS A 8 -0.13 -20.93 4.81
CA LYS A 8 -1.04 -19.79 4.63
C LYS A 8 -0.73 -19.22 3.25
N THR A 9 -1.59 -19.53 2.28
CA THR A 9 -1.47 -19.09 0.89
C THR A 9 -1.48 -17.56 0.75
N PHE A 10 -1.91 -16.85 1.79
CA PHE A 10 -1.92 -15.41 1.84
C PHE A 10 -1.38 -14.90 3.19
N ASP A 11 -0.31 -14.12 3.12
CA ASP A 11 0.27 -13.41 4.26
C ASP A 11 -0.02 -11.91 4.11
N ALA A 12 -1.04 -11.46 4.85
CA ALA A 12 -1.45 -10.06 4.86
C ALA A 12 -0.34 -9.12 5.36
N VAL A 13 0.52 -9.58 6.26
CA VAL A 13 1.65 -8.78 6.78
C VAL A 13 2.71 -8.63 5.71
N LYS A 14 3.02 -9.70 4.98
CA LYS A 14 3.93 -9.66 3.83
C LYS A 14 3.42 -8.73 2.73
N MET A 15 2.11 -8.78 2.46
CA MET A 15 1.47 -7.88 1.49
C MET A 15 1.57 -6.41 1.92
N MET A 16 1.17 -6.09 3.16
CA MET A 16 1.21 -4.72 3.68
C MET A 16 2.64 -4.17 3.75
N ARG A 17 3.61 -5.01 4.14
CA ARG A 17 5.04 -4.66 4.14
C ARG A 17 5.52 -4.33 2.71
N GLY A 18 5.18 -5.15 1.73
CA GLY A 18 5.55 -4.90 0.32
C GLY A 18 4.94 -3.63 -0.25
N ILE A 19 3.67 -3.32 0.08
CA ILE A 19 3.02 -2.08 -0.34
C ILE A 19 3.73 -0.86 0.25
N ARG A 20 4.02 -0.89 1.55
CA ARG A 20 4.74 0.20 2.22
C ARG A 20 6.13 0.39 1.60
N ASP A 21 6.89 -0.68 1.42
CA ASP A 21 8.26 -0.60 0.89
C ASP A 21 8.25 -0.04 -0.55
N LYS A 22 7.25 -0.40 -1.37
CA LYS A 22 7.03 0.18 -2.69
C LYS A 22 6.77 1.69 -2.63
N ILE A 23 5.84 2.13 -1.78
CA ILE A 23 5.55 3.57 -1.59
C ILE A 23 6.79 4.31 -1.09
N SER A 24 7.55 3.72 -0.16
CA SER A 24 8.78 4.31 0.34
C SER A 24 9.81 4.52 -0.76
N VAL A 25 10.02 3.54 -1.64
CA VAL A 25 10.95 3.68 -2.78
C VAL A 25 10.47 4.75 -3.77
N GLU A 26 9.17 4.77 -4.09
CA GLU A 26 8.59 5.75 -5.02
C GLU A 26 8.67 7.17 -4.50
N THR A 27 8.54 7.37 -3.18
CA THR A 27 8.48 8.69 -2.55
C THR A 27 9.78 9.17 -1.91
N GLN A 28 10.83 8.32 -1.86
CA GLN A 28 12.09 8.62 -1.16
C GLN A 28 12.80 9.87 -1.66
N ASN A 29 12.67 10.16 -2.96
CA ASN A 29 13.36 11.27 -3.63
C ASN A 29 12.42 12.42 -4.00
N MET A 30 11.17 12.38 -3.55
CA MET A 30 10.18 13.41 -3.82
C MET A 30 10.30 14.55 -2.81
N THR A 31 10.17 15.78 -3.30
CA THR A 31 9.97 16.95 -2.46
C THR A 31 8.57 16.94 -1.84
N PHE A 32 8.35 17.80 -0.84
CA PHE A 32 7.03 17.93 -0.19
C PHE A 32 5.90 18.24 -1.20
N ALA A 33 6.19 19.04 -2.23
CA ALA A 33 5.21 19.38 -3.25
C ALA A 33 4.82 18.15 -4.09
N GLU A 34 5.82 17.38 -4.54
CA GLU A 34 5.62 16.17 -5.33
C GLU A 34 4.95 15.05 -4.52
N LEU A 35 5.31 14.91 -3.23
CA LEU A 35 4.63 14.02 -2.28
C LEU A 35 3.14 14.37 -2.13
N LYS A 36 2.83 15.66 -2.02
CA LYS A 36 1.44 16.15 -1.90
C LYS A 36 0.65 15.83 -3.16
N GLU A 37 1.22 16.05 -4.33
CA GLU A 37 0.60 15.71 -5.62
C GLU A 37 0.44 14.20 -5.78
N TYR A 38 1.45 13.41 -5.41
CA TYR A 38 1.39 11.95 -5.41
C TYR A 38 0.22 11.44 -4.57
N ILE A 39 0.06 11.93 -3.33
CA ILE A 39 -1.06 11.54 -2.46
C ILE A 39 -2.41 11.98 -3.07
N GLN A 40 -2.49 13.21 -3.61
CA GLN A 40 -3.71 13.69 -4.25
C GLN A 40 -4.10 12.87 -5.48
N ASN A 41 -3.14 12.46 -6.30
CA ASN A 41 -3.37 11.62 -7.46
C ASN A 41 -3.78 10.21 -7.05
N GLN A 42 -3.12 9.60 -6.06
CA GLN A 42 -3.54 8.30 -5.51
C GLN A 42 -4.97 8.32 -4.95
N ILE A 43 -5.39 9.42 -4.32
CA ILE A 43 -6.76 9.59 -3.82
C ILE A 43 -7.77 9.77 -4.95
N LYS A 44 -7.41 10.49 -6.03
CA LYS A 44 -8.27 10.69 -7.22
C LYS A 44 -8.41 9.41 -8.06
N ASP A 45 -7.32 8.68 -8.22
CA ASP A 45 -7.25 7.45 -9.03
C ASP A 45 -7.86 6.26 -8.29
N SER A 46 -7.75 6.25 -6.97
CA SER A 46 -8.55 5.36 -6.13
C SER A 46 -10.01 5.72 -6.32
N LYS A 47 -10.86 4.74 -6.65
CA LYS A 47 -12.33 4.84 -6.57
C LYS A 47 -12.84 5.03 -5.14
N LEU A 48 -12.10 5.73 -4.28
CA LEU A 48 -12.60 6.44 -3.12
C LEU A 48 -13.46 7.62 -3.62
N GLU A 49 -14.46 7.32 -4.44
CA GLU A 49 -15.55 8.23 -4.70
C GLU A 49 -16.20 8.52 -3.35
N THR A 50 -15.83 9.66 -2.79
CA THR A 50 -16.67 10.45 -1.90
C THR A 50 -17.30 9.65 -0.75
N LEU A 51 -16.58 9.50 0.35
CA LEU A 51 -17.21 9.60 1.68
C LEU A 51 -17.61 11.07 1.93
N LYS A 52 -18.40 11.66 1.03
CA LYS A 52 -19.14 12.89 1.30
C LYS A 52 -20.41 12.43 2.02
N LYS A 53 -20.37 12.46 3.34
CA LYS A 53 -21.59 12.42 4.17
C LYS A 53 -22.08 13.84 4.39
#